data_AF-B0C2J6-F1
#
_entry.id   AF-B0C2J6-F1
#
_cell.length_a   1.000
_cell.length_b   1.000
_cell.length_c   1.000
_cell.angle_alpha   90.00
_cell.angle_beta   90.00
_cell.angle_gamma   90.00
#
_symmetry.space_group_name_H-M   'P 1'
#
loop_
_entity.id
_entity.type
_entity.pdbx_description
1 polymer ?
#
loop_
_entity_poly.entity_id
_entity_poly.type
_entity_poly.pdbx_seq_one_letter_code
_entity_poly.pdbx_strand_id
1 'polypeptide(L)'
;MLRLKSALIIGLLSALSLTACSEAGDAVKDTADKAKETAAETTEKVTDTATETAEKAKDTVSDTVNKGADLVALKDNVSTMKDGVTSTLDAAKSGDFDTAKTEFAKVQDAWPALKDSIKPDSAQSIQDGIETVKASLGEGEPNKDKVVGELTNLLKSVTGIKLG
;
A
#
# COMPACT_ATOMS: atom_id res chain seq x y z
N MET A 1 -0.81 -41.06 -2.69
CA MET A 1 0.15 -41.31 -1.58
C MET A 1 1.56 -41.34 -2.14
N LEU A 2 2.58 -41.03 -1.30
CA LEU A 2 4.02 -40.83 -1.56
C LEU A 2 4.33 -39.43 -2.13
N ARG A 3 4.86 -38.43 -1.39
CA ARG A 3 6.01 -38.33 -0.46
C ARG A 3 7.33 -38.84 -1.05
N LEU A 4 8.19 -37.90 -1.43
CA LEU A 4 9.64 -38.09 -1.39
C LEU A 4 10.29 -36.84 -0.75
N LYS A 5 11.05 -37.12 0.30
CA LYS A 5 11.81 -36.19 1.14
C LYS A 5 13.28 -36.19 0.70
N SER A 6 13.99 -35.09 1.01
CA SER A 6 15.45 -35.06 1.32
C SER A 6 16.40 -35.25 0.13
N ALA A 7 17.60 -34.68 0.02
CA ALA A 7 18.48 -33.82 0.83
C ALA A 7 19.56 -33.23 -0.14
N LEU A 8 19.93 -31.96 -0.04
CA LEU A 8 21.24 -31.45 0.45
C LEU A 8 22.47 -32.27 0.06
N ILE A 9 23.38 -31.73 -0.79
CA ILE A 9 24.87 -31.83 -0.76
C ILE A 9 25.43 -30.70 -1.69
N ILE A 10 25.89 -29.57 -1.14
CA ILE A 10 27.31 -29.17 -0.98
C ILE A 10 28.09 -29.11 -2.31
N GLY A 11 28.20 -27.90 -2.86
CA GLY A 11 29.15 -27.53 -3.91
C GLY A 11 30.09 -26.45 -3.39
N LEU A 12 31.36 -26.83 -3.28
CA LEU A 12 32.52 -26.13 -2.74
C LEU A 12 32.57 -24.59 -2.92
N LEU A 13 32.85 -23.95 -1.79
CA LEU A 13 33.57 -22.68 -1.66
C LEU A 13 35.01 -22.86 -2.19
N SER A 14 35.41 -21.99 -3.12
CA SER A 14 36.82 -21.71 -3.39
C SER A 14 37.06 -20.21 -3.27
N ALA A 15 38.09 -19.91 -2.49
CA ALA A 15 38.44 -18.64 -1.90
C ALA A 15 38.68 -17.49 -2.88
N LEU A 16 38.27 -16.30 -2.45
CA LEU A 16 38.92 -15.04 -2.81
C LEU A 16 39.24 -14.32 -1.50
N SER A 17 40.50 -14.46 -1.12
CA SER A 17 41.17 -13.66 -0.11
C SER A 17 41.15 -12.19 -0.52
N LEU A 18 40.58 -11.34 0.32
CA LEU A 18 40.84 -9.90 0.27
C LEU A 18 41.19 -9.39 1.66
N THR A 19 42.46 -9.04 1.77
CA THR A 19 43.12 -8.37 2.88
C THR A 19 42.43 -7.05 3.23
N ALA A 20 42.08 -6.92 4.51
CA ALA A 20 42.02 -5.73 5.35
C ALA A 20 41.80 -4.35 4.71
N CYS A 21 40.69 -3.69 5.07
CA CYS A 21 40.70 -2.46 5.89
C CYS A 21 39.29 -2.13 6.42
N SER A 22 39.24 -1.35 7.49
CA SER A 22 38.25 -1.30 8.57
C SER A 22 36.88 -0.67 8.32
N GLU A 23 35.91 -1.14 9.12
CA GLU A 23 34.69 -0.49 9.64
C GLU A 23 33.56 -0.06 8.68
N ALA A 24 32.33 -0.43 9.06
CA ALA A 24 31.03 -0.09 8.45
C ALA A 24 30.66 -0.82 7.14
N GLY A 25 30.26 -2.10 7.25
CA GLY A 25 29.82 -2.89 6.09
C GLY A 25 28.78 -3.97 6.35
N ASP A 26 28.07 -3.94 7.48
CA ASP A 26 27.22 -5.07 7.92
C ASP A 26 25.70 -4.82 7.85
N ALA A 27 25.25 -3.69 7.28
CA ALA A 27 23.82 -3.38 7.12
C ALA A 27 23.35 -3.27 5.65
N VAL A 28 24.27 -3.27 4.68
CA VAL A 28 23.95 -3.09 3.25
C VAL A 28 23.80 -4.42 2.50
N LYS A 29 24.29 -5.52 3.08
CA LYS A 29 24.33 -6.82 2.41
C LYS A 29 22.97 -7.52 2.34
N ASP A 30 22.04 -7.24 3.26
CA ASP A 30 20.70 -7.88 3.27
C ASP A 30 19.68 -7.22 2.33
N THR A 31 19.90 -5.97 1.90
CA THR A 31 18.97 -5.26 1.00
C THR A 31 19.22 -5.59 -0.48
N ALA A 32 20.43 -6.04 -0.83
CA ALA A 32 20.80 -6.32 -2.21
C ALA A 32 20.32 -7.71 -2.71
N ASP A 33 20.14 -8.69 -1.82
CA ASP A 33 19.74 -10.06 -2.21
C ASP A 33 18.22 -10.19 -2.49
N LYS A 34 17.39 -9.22 -2.08
CA LYS A 34 15.92 -9.27 -2.34
C LYS A 34 15.47 -8.55 -3.61
N ALA A 35 16.38 -7.90 -4.33
CA ALA A 35 16.07 -7.15 -5.55
C ALA A 35 16.37 -7.93 -6.85
N LYS A 36 16.98 -9.12 -6.77
CA LYS A 36 17.54 -9.81 -7.95
C LYS A 36 16.71 -10.99 -8.48
N GLU A 37 15.60 -11.36 -7.84
CA GLU A 37 14.87 -12.58 -8.24
C GLU A 37 13.34 -12.40 -8.28
N THR A 38 12.84 -11.46 -9.09
CA THR A 38 11.51 -11.57 -9.75
C THR A 38 11.50 -10.71 -11.03
N ALA A 39 12.57 -10.84 -11.83
CA ALA A 39 12.79 -10.04 -13.04
C ALA A 39 13.09 -10.94 -14.26
N ALA A 40 12.37 -12.04 -14.41
CA ALA A 40 12.43 -12.82 -15.63
C ALA A 40 11.10 -13.56 -15.86
N GLU A 41 10.27 -12.91 -16.68
CA GLU A 41 9.30 -13.47 -17.64
C GLU A 41 7.86 -12.96 -17.47
N THR A 42 7.38 -12.32 -18.54
CA THR A 42 6.02 -11.79 -18.82
C THR A 42 5.86 -10.28 -18.59
N THR A 43 6.47 -9.40 -19.40
CA THR A 43 6.04 -8.94 -20.76
C THR A 43 5.14 -7.69 -20.73
N GLU A 44 5.79 -6.55 -21.03
CA GLU A 44 5.33 -5.32 -21.72
C GLU A 44 4.45 -4.26 -21.00
N LYS A 45 5.06 -3.07 -20.81
CA LYS A 45 4.51 -1.73 -20.46
C LYS A 45 4.59 -1.20 -19.01
N VAL A 46 5.73 -1.29 -18.33
CA VAL A 46 5.93 -0.54 -17.05
C VAL A 46 7.26 0.24 -16.95
N THR A 47 8.14 0.15 -17.94
CA THR A 47 9.54 0.56 -17.77
C THR A 47 9.85 1.97 -18.26
N ASP A 48 9.25 2.99 -17.66
CA ASP A 48 9.80 4.38 -17.72
C ASP A 48 9.73 5.13 -16.37
N THR A 49 9.10 4.57 -15.33
CA THR A 49 8.91 5.27 -14.04
C THR A 49 9.82 4.75 -12.91
N ALA A 50 10.70 3.79 -13.17
CA ALA A 50 11.55 3.18 -12.14
C ALA A 50 12.94 3.84 -12.00
N THR A 51 13.42 4.55 -13.02
CA THR A 51 14.83 5.00 -13.08
C THR A 51 15.08 6.35 -12.39
N GLU A 52 14.07 7.22 -12.25
CA GLU A 52 14.26 8.53 -11.59
C GLU A 52 14.21 8.50 -10.05
N THR A 53 13.80 7.38 -9.44
CA THR A 53 13.67 7.27 -7.98
C THR A 53 15.00 6.90 -7.29
N ALA A 54 15.97 6.34 -8.00
CA ALA A 54 17.21 5.83 -7.40
C ALA A 54 18.30 6.91 -7.18
N GLU A 55 18.35 7.95 -8.01
CA GLU A 55 19.45 8.94 -7.99
C GLU A 55 19.31 10.01 -6.88
N LYS A 56 18.14 10.14 -6.24
CA LYS A 56 17.93 11.09 -5.12
C LYS A 56 18.22 10.50 -3.73
N ALA A 57 18.62 9.23 -3.65
CA ALA A 57 18.77 8.53 -2.37
C ALA A 57 20.16 8.66 -1.72
N LYS A 58 21.12 9.38 -2.32
CA LYS A 58 22.53 9.32 -1.88
C LYS A 58 22.98 10.39 -0.88
N ASP A 59 22.13 11.35 -0.48
CA ASP A 59 22.63 12.52 0.28
C ASP A 59 21.93 12.82 1.62
N THR A 60 21.33 11.83 2.30
CA THR A 60 20.78 12.07 3.65
C THR A 60 20.63 10.79 4.50
N VAL A 61 21.74 10.20 4.92
CA VAL A 61 21.76 8.92 5.69
C VAL A 61 21.31 9.05 7.16
N SER A 62 20.88 10.22 7.63
CA SER A 62 20.34 10.39 9.00
C SER A 62 18.82 10.56 9.09
N ASP A 63 18.11 10.77 7.96
CA ASP A 63 16.64 11.01 7.93
C ASP A 63 15.82 9.80 7.42
N THR A 64 16.49 8.71 7.03
CA THR A 64 15.88 7.61 6.26
C THR A 64 15.04 6.63 7.10
N VAL A 65 15.35 6.44 8.39
CA VAL A 65 14.62 5.45 9.21
C VAL A 65 13.19 5.91 9.54
N ASN A 66 12.99 7.19 9.90
CA ASN A 66 11.66 7.73 10.18
C ASN A 66 10.80 7.84 8.92
N LYS A 67 11.37 8.30 7.80
CA LYS A 67 10.67 8.36 6.51
C LYS A 67 10.25 6.98 5.99
N GLY A 68 11.02 5.93 6.29
CA GLY A 68 10.67 4.55 5.94
C GLY A 68 9.43 4.05 6.69
N ALA A 69 9.37 4.28 8.01
CA ALA A 69 8.21 3.93 8.83
C ALA A 69 6.96 4.74 8.43
N ASP A 70 7.13 6.03 8.16
CA ASP A 70 6.04 6.92 7.72
C ASP A 70 5.47 6.50 6.36
N LEU A 71 6.34 6.08 5.42
CA LEU A 71 5.91 5.56 4.12
C LEU A 71 5.17 4.22 4.24
N VAL A 72 5.60 3.32 5.14
CA VAL A 72 4.90 2.06 5.41
C VAL A 72 3.53 2.33 6.02
N ALA A 73 3.45 3.19 7.04
CA ALA A 73 2.19 3.59 7.66
C ALA A 73 1.24 4.26 6.67
N LEU A 74 1.75 5.13 5.80
CA LEU A 74 0.97 5.76 4.73
C LEU A 74 0.40 4.72 3.77
N LYS A 75 1.23 3.78 3.30
CA LYS A 75 0.80 2.70 2.41
C LYS A 75 -0.28 1.83 3.06
N ASP A 76 -0.11 1.48 4.33
CA ASP A 76 -1.05 0.64 5.07
C ASP A 76 -2.40 1.37 5.29
N ASN A 77 -2.36 2.67 5.58
CA ASN A 77 -3.58 3.50 5.67
C ASN A 77 -4.30 3.62 4.33
N VAL A 78 -3.58 3.82 3.22
CA VAL A 78 -4.18 3.84 1.87
C VAL A 78 -4.80 2.49 1.53
N SER A 79 -4.14 1.37 1.87
CA SER A 79 -4.71 0.03 1.68
C SER A 79 -5.97 -0.15 2.50
N THR A 80 -5.94 0.22 3.77
CA THR A 80 -7.11 0.12 4.68
C THR A 80 -8.30 0.92 4.15
N MET A 81 -8.06 2.14 3.69
CA MET A 81 -9.08 2.99 3.05
C MET A 81 -9.67 2.31 1.81
N LYS A 82 -8.82 1.79 0.91
CA LYS A 82 -9.26 1.12 -0.31
C LYS A 82 -10.09 -0.14 0.00
N ASP A 83 -9.61 -0.97 0.91
CA ASP A 83 -10.23 -2.24 1.27
C ASP A 83 -11.55 -2.01 2.01
N GLY A 84 -11.61 -1.02 2.91
CA GLY A 84 -12.82 -0.61 3.60
C GLY A 84 -13.88 -0.06 2.64
N VAL A 85 -13.51 0.82 1.70
CA VAL A 85 -14.44 1.33 0.68
C VAL A 85 -14.95 0.21 -0.22
N THR A 86 -14.07 -0.71 -0.64
CA THR A 86 -14.46 -1.86 -1.48
C THR A 86 -15.41 -2.81 -0.74
N SER A 87 -15.12 -3.14 0.51
CA SER A 87 -15.97 -4.00 1.33
C SER A 87 -17.33 -3.36 1.60
N THR A 88 -17.34 -2.05 1.86
CA THR A 88 -18.59 -1.27 2.00
C THR A 88 -19.41 -1.32 0.70
N LEU A 89 -18.74 -1.14 -0.45
CA LEU A 89 -19.37 -1.17 -1.76
C LEU A 89 -19.99 -2.54 -2.06
N ASP A 90 -19.31 -3.63 -1.75
CA ASP A 90 -19.82 -4.97 -2.02
C ASP A 90 -21.00 -5.35 -1.09
N ALA A 91 -20.97 -4.91 0.16
CA ALA A 91 -22.11 -5.02 1.08
C ALA A 91 -23.31 -4.19 0.58
N ALA A 92 -23.09 -2.94 0.17
CA ALA A 92 -24.14 -2.08 -0.40
C ALA A 92 -24.74 -2.66 -1.70
N LYS A 93 -23.92 -3.20 -2.61
CA LYS A 93 -24.39 -3.92 -3.80
C LYS A 93 -25.24 -5.14 -3.45
N SER A 94 -25.01 -5.77 -2.31
CA SER A 94 -25.79 -6.90 -1.83
C SER A 94 -27.05 -6.46 -1.06
N GLY A 95 -27.20 -5.16 -0.75
CA GLY A 95 -28.28 -4.63 0.08
C GLY A 95 -28.06 -4.83 1.58
N ASP A 96 -26.90 -5.32 1.99
CA ASP A 96 -26.54 -5.51 3.40
C ASP A 96 -25.97 -4.22 3.99
N PHE A 97 -26.87 -3.29 4.34
CA PHE A 97 -26.48 -1.98 4.83
C PHE A 97 -25.92 -1.98 6.26
N ASP A 98 -26.19 -3.02 7.05
CA ASP A 98 -25.61 -3.15 8.38
C ASP A 98 -24.12 -3.52 8.28
N THR A 99 -23.79 -4.47 7.40
CA THR A 99 -22.40 -4.76 7.05
C THR A 99 -21.74 -3.54 6.39
N ALA A 100 -22.43 -2.85 5.47
CA ALA A 100 -21.89 -1.65 4.83
C ALA A 100 -21.53 -0.57 5.86
N LYS A 101 -22.40 -0.27 6.83
CA LYS A 101 -22.11 0.68 7.92
C LYS A 101 -20.90 0.26 8.75
N THR A 102 -20.79 -1.04 9.04
CA THR A 102 -19.69 -1.61 9.82
C THR A 102 -18.35 -1.48 9.08
N GLU A 103 -18.30 -1.83 7.80
CA GLU A 103 -17.10 -1.69 6.98
C GLU A 103 -16.74 -0.22 6.74
N PHE A 104 -17.74 0.64 6.58
CA PHE A 104 -17.53 2.08 6.38
C PHE A 104 -17.00 2.78 7.64
N ALA A 105 -17.30 2.26 8.84
CA ALA A 105 -16.69 2.75 10.07
C ALA A 105 -15.16 2.63 10.04
N LYS A 106 -14.62 1.53 9.49
CA LYS A 106 -13.17 1.33 9.35
C LYS A 106 -12.53 2.36 8.41
N VAL A 107 -13.25 2.77 7.37
CA VAL A 107 -12.82 3.87 6.47
C VAL A 107 -12.74 5.19 7.25
N GLN A 108 -13.78 5.50 8.03
CA GLN A 108 -13.79 6.70 8.88
C GLN A 108 -12.67 6.70 9.93
N ASP A 109 -12.33 5.53 10.49
CA ASP A 109 -11.28 5.39 11.49
C ASP A 109 -9.87 5.54 10.89
N ALA A 110 -9.66 5.08 9.64
CA ALA A 110 -8.39 5.21 8.94
C ALA A 110 -8.13 6.63 8.39
N TRP A 111 -9.21 7.39 8.11
CA TRP A 111 -9.13 8.68 7.45
C TRP A 111 -8.25 9.75 8.15
N PRO A 112 -8.32 9.94 9.48
CA PRO A 112 -7.53 10.97 10.17
C PRO A 112 -6.02 10.82 10.00
N ALA A 113 -5.51 9.58 9.93
CA ALA A 113 -4.08 9.32 9.75
C ALA A 113 -3.61 9.61 8.32
N LEU A 114 -4.52 9.60 7.34
CA LEU A 114 -4.20 9.80 5.94
C LEU A 114 -4.29 11.27 5.51
N LYS A 115 -5.27 12.02 6.02
CA LYS A 115 -5.63 13.35 5.51
C LYS A 115 -4.46 14.35 5.48
N ASP A 116 -3.58 14.30 6.49
CA ASP A 116 -2.46 15.24 6.64
C ASP A 116 -1.21 14.78 5.88
N SER A 117 -1.21 13.54 5.37
CA SER A 117 -0.09 12.90 4.68
C SER A 117 -0.21 12.93 3.14
N ILE A 118 -1.27 13.54 2.60
CA ILE A 118 -1.57 13.60 1.16
C ILE A 118 -1.81 15.03 0.70
N LYS A 119 -1.84 15.26 -0.62
CA LYS A 119 -2.12 16.60 -1.15
C LYS A 119 -3.50 17.10 -0.70
N PRO A 120 -3.66 18.40 -0.37
CA PRO A 120 -4.93 18.96 0.10
C PRO A 120 -6.13 18.75 -0.84
N ASP A 121 -5.91 18.76 -2.16
CA ASP A 121 -6.97 18.51 -3.16
C ASP A 121 -7.51 17.08 -3.08
N SER A 122 -6.61 16.12 -2.92
CA SER A 122 -6.93 14.71 -2.69
C SER A 122 -7.61 14.54 -1.35
N ALA A 123 -7.12 15.24 -0.31
CA ALA A 123 -7.69 15.13 1.01
C ALA A 123 -9.13 15.63 1.09
N GLN A 124 -9.39 16.80 0.51
CA GLN A 124 -10.72 17.37 0.41
C GLN A 124 -11.66 16.44 -0.36
N SER A 125 -11.25 15.94 -1.53
CA SER A 125 -12.07 15.06 -2.36
C SER A 125 -12.46 13.76 -1.65
N ILE A 126 -11.57 13.22 -0.80
CA ILE A 126 -11.85 12.02 -0.01
C ILE A 126 -12.76 12.36 1.17
N GLN A 127 -12.51 13.46 1.88
CA GLN A 127 -13.36 13.90 2.98
C GLN A 127 -14.80 14.14 2.52
N ASP A 128 -14.99 14.88 1.42
CA ASP A 128 -16.32 15.14 0.85
C ASP A 128 -17.03 13.83 0.48
N GLY A 129 -16.30 12.86 -0.08
CA GLY A 129 -16.82 11.54 -0.40
C GLY A 129 -17.21 10.73 0.85
N ILE A 130 -16.41 10.78 1.92
CA ILE A 130 -16.74 10.14 3.20
C ILE A 130 -18.00 10.75 3.80
N GLU A 131 -18.11 12.08 3.85
CA GLU A 131 -19.28 12.77 4.40
C GLU A 131 -20.55 12.45 3.62
N THR A 132 -20.45 12.40 2.29
CA THR A 132 -21.55 12.04 1.38
C THR A 132 -22.04 10.61 1.64
N VAL A 133 -21.12 9.62 1.63
CA VAL A 133 -21.46 8.21 1.89
C VAL A 133 -22.05 8.03 3.29
N LYS A 134 -21.48 8.72 4.30
CA LYS A 134 -21.99 8.70 5.67
C LYS A 134 -23.45 9.15 5.74
N ALA A 135 -23.78 10.26 5.06
CA ALA A 135 -25.14 10.77 5.03
C ALA A 135 -26.10 9.74 4.42
N SER A 136 -25.74 9.13 3.29
CA SER A 136 -26.57 8.14 2.61
C SER A 136 -26.75 6.83 3.37
N LEU A 137 -25.69 6.32 3.99
CA LEU A 137 -25.78 5.15 4.87
C LEU A 137 -26.55 5.44 6.15
N GLY A 138 -26.58 6.70 6.61
CA GLY A 138 -27.30 7.16 7.80
C GLY A 138 -28.80 7.39 7.59
N GLU A 139 -29.30 7.32 6.35
CA GLU A 139 -30.73 7.37 6.06
C GLU A 139 -31.44 6.17 6.73
N GLY A 140 -32.69 6.37 7.18
CA GLY A 140 -33.47 5.32 7.86
C GLY A 140 -33.68 4.08 7.00
N GLU A 141 -33.78 4.28 5.68
CA GLU A 141 -33.73 3.24 4.66
C GLU A 141 -32.77 3.70 3.55
N PRO A 142 -31.49 3.27 3.57
CA PRO A 142 -30.51 3.73 2.60
C PRO A 142 -30.88 3.37 1.15
N ASN A 143 -30.82 4.35 0.26
CA ASN A 143 -31.01 4.10 -1.17
C ASN A 143 -29.78 3.37 -1.76
N LYS A 144 -29.98 2.13 -2.20
CA LYS A 144 -28.92 1.27 -2.75
C LYS A 144 -28.14 1.89 -3.89
N ASP A 145 -28.82 2.41 -4.90
CA ASP A 145 -28.15 2.95 -6.10
C ASP A 145 -27.36 4.22 -5.77
N LYS A 146 -27.92 5.07 -4.89
CA LYS A 146 -27.25 6.26 -4.37
C LYS A 146 -25.97 5.90 -3.62
N VAL A 147 -26.07 4.99 -2.64
CA VAL A 147 -24.93 4.53 -1.83
C VAL A 147 -23.85 3.90 -2.72
N VAL A 148 -24.23 3.03 -3.67
CA VAL A 148 -23.29 2.40 -4.60
C VAL A 148 -22.59 3.43 -5.50
N GLY A 149 -23.33 4.43 -6.00
CA GLY A 149 -22.77 5.51 -6.82
C GLY A 149 -21.76 6.36 -6.06
N GLU A 150 -22.07 6.73 -4.82
CA GLU A 150 -21.21 7.55 -3.96
C GLU A 150 -19.96 6.78 -3.53
N LEU A 151 -20.09 5.51 -3.14
CA LEU A 151 -18.95 4.63 -2.82
C LEU A 151 -18.03 4.42 -4.03
N THR A 152 -18.60 4.31 -5.22
CA THR A 152 -17.81 4.22 -6.47
C THR A 152 -17.00 5.50 -6.70
N ASN A 153 -17.57 6.67 -6.41
CA ASN A 153 -16.85 7.93 -6.52
C ASN A 153 -15.78 8.08 -5.45
N LEU A 154 -16.08 7.70 -4.20
CA LEU A 154 -15.10 7.68 -3.11
C LEU A 154 -13.92 6.74 -3.45
N LEU A 155 -14.17 5.57 -4.02
CA LEU A 155 -13.12 4.63 -4.43
C LEU A 155 -12.20 5.24 -5.50
N LYS A 156 -12.75 6.00 -6.46
CA LYS A 156 -11.95 6.73 -7.45
C LYS A 156 -11.05 7.78 -6.78
N SER A 157 -11.58 8.53 -5.80
CA SER A 157 -10.77 9.50 -5.04
C SER A 157 -9.64 8.82 -4.26
N VAL A 158 -9.91 7.70 -3.58
CA VAL A 158 -8.90 6.94 -2.82
C VAL A 158 -7.83 6.31 -3.72
N THR A 159 -8.22 5.77 -4.88
CA THR A 159 -7.26 5.20 -5.84
C THR A 159 -6.49 6.27 -6.63
N GLY A 160 -7.01 7.50 -6.68
CA GLY A 160 -6.42 8.66 -7.33
C GLY A 160 -5.62 9.59 -6.41
N ILE A 161 -5.28 9.15 -5.19
CA ILE A 161 -4.50 9.95 -4.23
C ILE A 161 -3.20 10.45 -4.86
N LYS A 162 -2.94 11.75 -4.71
CA LYS A 162 -1.66 12.37 -5.01
C LYS A 162 -0.87 12.55 -3.73
N LEU A 163 0.37 12.06 -3.73
CA LEU A 163 1.26 12.16 -2.56
C LEU A 163 1.76 13.60 -2.37
N GLY A 164 1.80 14.01 -1.10
CA GLY A 164 2.14 15.35 -0.61
C GLY A 164 3.61 15.71 -0.70
#